data_AF-A0A538HGQ2-F1
#
_entry.id   AF-A0A538HGQ2-F1
#
_cell.length_a   1.000
_cell.length_b   1.000
_cell.length_c   1.000
_cell.angle_alpha   90.00
_cell.angle_beta   90.00
_cell.angle_gamma   90.00
#
_symmetry.space_group_name_H-M   'P 1'
#
loop_
_entity.id
_entity.type
_entity.pdbx_description
1 polymer ?
#
loop_
_entity_poly.entity_id
_entity_poly.type
_entity_poly.pdbx_seq_one_letter_code
_entity_poly.pdbx_strand_id
1 'polypeptide(L)'
;MINELEELDWRYLGEGEEITDRMREVRASGLDERKRAYETGRLRDQQAWYARKSEFNRRRSEQWGWAAVGATVIGFIGAVLRIPTDWGVDVDLLGIAATFAAAVAAWTQSKQFRVLTTSYAVTAHELATIISIRLPLVEKEEDWAGFVREAESAISREHSLWLARRGAAG
;
A
#
# COMPACT_ATOMS: atom_id res chain seq x y z
N MET A 1 -15.94 -0.48 24.15
CA MET A 1 -15.83 -1.37 22.97
C MET A 1 -14.36 -1.66 22.60
N ILE A 2 -13.48 -1.79 23.60
CA ILE A 2 -12.05 -2.18 23.44
C ILE A 2 -11.75 -3.38 24.36
N ASN A 3 -12.72 -3.83 25.17
CA ASN A 3 -12.56 -4.90 26.17
C ASN A 3 -12.97 -6.29 25.67
N GLU A 4 -13.44 -6.42 24.41
CA GLU A 4 -13.83 -7.70 23.79
C GLU A 4 -12.72 -8.31 22.93
N LEU A 5 -11.56 -7.63 22.81
CA LEU A 5 -10.43 -8.11 22.00
C LEU A 5 -9.34 -8.80 22.83
N GLU A 6 -9.51 -8.91 24.15
CA GLU A 6 -8.53 -9.52 25.06
C GLU A 6 -8.78 -11.02 25.31
N GLU A 7 -9.90 -11.56 24.83
CA GLU A 7 -10.28 -12.99 24.95
C GLU A 7 -10.13 -13.78 23.64
N LEU A 8 -9.42 -13.24 22.64
CA LEU A 8 -9.02 -14.03 21.48
C LEU A 8 -7.89 -14.98 21.90
N ASP A 9 -8.29 -16.14 22.43
CA ASP A 9 -7.42 -17.29 22.72
C ASP A 9 -6.70 -17.72 21.43
N TRP A 10 -5.44 -17.33 21.32
CA TRP A 10 -4.55 -17.62 20.20
C TRP A 10 -4.41 -19.12 19.93
N ARG A 11 -4.82 -19.99 20.86
CA ARG A 11 -4.86 -21.44 20.70
C ARG A 11 -5.84 -21.90 19.62
N TYR A 12 -6.89 -21.13 19.30
CA TYR A 12 -7.84 -21.48 18.24
C TYR A 12 -7.34 -21.17 16.81
N LEU A 13 -6.20 -20.46 16.66
CA LEU A 13 -5.59 -20.18 15.35
C LEU A 13 -4.53 -21.23 14.94
N GLY A 14 -4.23 -22.21 15.80
CA GLY A 14 -3.00 -23.03 15.70
C GLY A 14 -3.18 -24.55 15.70
N GLU A 15 -4.37 -25.10 15.47
CA GLU A 15 -4.56 -26.57 15.39
C GLU A 15 -4.42 -27.14 13.96
N GLY A 16 -4.26 -26.28 12.94
CA GLY A 16 -3.77 -26.71 11.64
C GLY A 16 -2.26 -26.79 11.67
N GLU A 17 -1.67 -27.90 11.24
CA GLU A 17 -0.23 -28.05 11.11
C GLU A 17 0.35 -26.86 10.33
N GLU A 18 1.11 -25.97 11.00
CA GLU A 18 1.62 -24.70 10.42
C GLU A 18 2.43 -24.92 9.13
N ILE A 19 2.86 -26.16 8.89
CA ILE A 19 3.47 -26.63 7.66
C ILE A 19 2.56 -27.69 7.04
N THR A 20 1.92 -27.35 5.92
CA THR A 20 1.09 -28.28 5.15
C THR A 20 1.94 -29.38 4.49
N ASP A 21 1.33 -30.53 4.20
CA ASP A 21 1.98 -31.60 3.42
C ASP A 21 2.56 -31.08 2.10
N ARG A 22 1.84 -30.19 1.43
CA ARG A 22 2.32 -29.57 0.19
C ARG A 22 3.60 -28.76 0.40
N MET A 23 3.76 -28.07 1.53
CA MET A 23 4.98 -27.34 1.86
C MET A 23 6.16 -28.30 2.10
N ARG A 24 5.91 -29.46 2.73
CA ARG A 24 6.93 -30.50 2.92
C ARG A 24 7.36 -31.11 1.58
N GLU A 25 6.40 -31.41 0.72
CA GLU A 25 6.66 -31.91 -0.65
C GLU A 25 7.52 -30.95 -1.46
N VAL A 26 7.13 -29.67 -1.53
CA VAL A 26 7.91 -28.64 -2.25
C VAL A 26 9.29 -28.46 -1.62
N ARG A 27 9.43 -28.58 -0.30
CA ARG A 27 10.74 -28.50 0.36
C ARG A 27 11.65 -29.68 -0.01
N ALA A 28 11.07 -30.87 -0.23
CA ALA A 28 11.78 -32.08 -0.64
C ALA A 28 12.01 -32.17 -2.16
N SER A 29 11.36 -31.33 -2.97
CA SER A 29 11.51 -31.35 -4.42
C SER A 29 12.85 -30.77 -4.90
N GLY A 30 13.19 -31.06 -6.16
CA GLY A 30 14.38 -30.50 -6.81
C GLY A 30 14.39 -28.96 -6.85
N LEU A 31 15.57 -28.38 -7.07
CA LEU A 31 15.78 -26.93 -7.12
C LEU A 31 14.86 -26.23 -8.12
N ASP A 32 14.72 -26.76 -9.33
CA ASP A 32 13.88 -26.14 -10.37
C ASP A 32 12.40 -26.09 -9.99
N GLU A 33 11.90 -27.09 -9.28
CA GLU A 33 10.51 -27.11 -8.82
C GLU A 33 10.30 -26.10 -7.67
N ARG A 34 11.26 -26.00 -6.73
CA ARG A 34 11.25 -24.95 -5.69
C ARG A 34 11.33 -23.55 -6.27
N LYS A 35 12.18 -23.32 -7.27
CA LYS A 35 12.30 -22.04 -7.99
C LYS A 35 10.97 -21.66 -8.62
N ARG A 36 10.34 -22.57 -9.36
CA ARG A 36 9.04 -22.33 -9.99
C ARG A 36 7.95 -22.04 -8.95
N ALA A 37 7.85 -22.86 -7.90
CA ALA A 37 6.87 -22.67 -6.85
C ALA A 37 7.03 -21.32 -6.14
N TYR A 38 8.27 -20.89 -5.86
CA TYR A 38 8.56 -19.60 -5.27
C TYR A 38 8.27 -18.43 -6.24
N GLU A 39 8.65 -18.56 -7.50
CA GLU A 39 8.39 -17.54 -8.52
C GLU A 39 6.90 -17.27 -8.68
N THR A 40 6.10 -18.33 -8.90
CA THR A 40 4.67 -18.19 -9.17
C THR A 40 3.86 -17.93 -7.91
N GLY A 41 4.21 -18.60 -6.81
CA GLY A 41 3.46 -18.55 -5.54
C GLY A 41 3.83 -17.37 -4.64
N ARG A 42 4.98 -16.74 -4.84
CA ARG A 42 5.46 -15.62 -4.01
C ARG A 42 5.83 -14.40 -4.82
N LEU A 43 6.84 -14.50 -5.69
CA LEU A 43 7.43 -13.31 -6.30
C LEU A 43 6.47 -12.61 -7.28
N ARG A 44 5.83 -13.36 -8.19
CA ARG A 44 4.91 -12.79 -9.18
C ARG A 44 3.65 -12.21 -8.55
N ASP A 45 3.08 -12.89 -7.55
CA ASP A 45 1.92 -12.37 -6.84
C ASP A 45 2.26 -11.07 -6.08
N GLN A 46 3.39 -11.05 -5.36
CA GLN A 46 3.88 -9.84 -4.67
C GLN A 46 4.15 -8.70 -5.64
N GLN A 47 4.86 -8.96 -6.73
CA GLN A 47 5.14 -7.96 -7.77
C GLN A 47 3.85 -7.35 -8.34
N ALA A 48 2.87 -8.21 -8.67
CA ALA A 48 1.59 -7.76 -9.22
C ALA A 48 0.77 -7.01 -8.16
N TRP A 49 0.80 -7.43 -6.90
CA TRP A 49 0.16 -6.73 -5.80
C TRP A 49 0.73 -5.33 -5.62
N TYR A 50 2.05 -5.17 -5.59
CA TYR A 50 2.71 -3.86 -5.48
C TYR A 50 2.38 -2.96 -6.67
N ALA A 51 2.40 -3.48 -7.90
CA ALA A 51 2.01 -2.73 -9.09
C ALA A 51 0.55 -2.23 -9.01
N ARG A 52 -0.39 -3.11 -8.65
CA ARG A 52 -1.81 -2.74 -8.44
C ARG A 52 -1.96 -1.72 -7.32
N LYS A 53 -1.19 -1.87 -6.24
CA LYS A 53 -1.23 -0.97 -5.09
C LYS A 53 -0.70 0.42 -5.44
N SER A 54 0.37 0.51 -6.22
CA SER A 54 0.87 1.78 -6.74
C SER A 54 -0.21 2.50 -7.55
N GLU A 55 -0.83 1.80 -8.51
CA GLU A 55 -1.89 2.33 -9.36
C GLU A 55 -3.12 2.79 -8.56
N PHE A 56 -3.53 2.00 -7.57
CA PHE A 56 -4.61 2.38 -6.66
C PHE A 56 -4.30 3.70 -5.94
N ASN A 57 -3.11 3.84 -5.37
CA ASN A 57 -2.71 5.06 -4.67
C ASN A 57 -2.62 6.27 -5.62
N ARG A 58 -2.14 6.05 -6.85
CA ARG A 58 -2.09 7.09 -7.88
C ARG A 58 -3.48 7.66 -8.16
N ARG A 59 -4.45 6.78 -8.45
CA ARG A 59 -5.85 7.18 -8.70
C ARG A 59 -6.46 7.90 -7.51
N ARG A 60 -6.20 7.44 -6.29
CA ARG A 60 -6.68 8.13 -5.08
C ARG A 60 -6.05 9.52 -4.94
N SER A 61 -4.75 9.66 -5.21
CA SER A 61 -4.10 10.97 -5.21
C SER A 61 -4.72 11.93 -6.22
N GLU A 62 -5.03 11.45 -7.43
CA GLU A 62 -5.66 12.26 -8.49
C GLU A 62 -7.10 12.63 -8.12
N GLN A 63 -7.91 11.68 -7.65
CA GLN A 63 -9.29 11.92 -7.24
C GLN A 63 -9.41 12.95 -6.11
N TRP A 64 -8.57 12.83 -5.07
CA TRP A 64 -8.59 13.78 -3.96
C TRP A 64 -8.06 15.15 -4.36
N GLY A 65 -7.09 15.21 -5.28
CA GLY A 65 -6.65 16.46 -5.89
C GLY A 65 -7.79 17.18 -6.61
N TRP A 66 -8.54 16.46 -7.45
CA TRP A 66 -9.70 17.01 -8.14
C TRP A 66 -10.84 17.40 -7.18
N ALA A 67 -11.06 16.64 -6.12
CA ALA A 67 -12.04 16.98 -5.09
C ALA A 67 -11.69 18.31 -4.39
N ALA A 68 -10.40 18.55 -4.08
CA ALA A 68 -9.95 19.81 -3.50
C ALA A 68 -10.18 20.98 -4.45
N VAL A 69 -9.78 20.84 -5.73
CA VAL A 69 -10.00 21.87 -6.76
C VAL A 69 -11.49 22.18 -6.94
N GLY A 70 -12.32 21.15 -7.02
CA GLY A 70 -13.77 21.30 -7.16
C GLY A 70 -14.38 22.06 -5.99
N ALA A 71 -13.98 21.76 -4.76
CA ALA A 71 -14.43 22.50 -3.58
C ALA A 71 -14.03 23.97 -3.62
N THR A 72 -12.78 24.28 -4.02
CA THR A 72 -12.32 25.67 -4.19
C THR A 72 -13.13 26.42 -5.25
N VAL A 73 -13.43 25.79 -6.38
CA VAL A 73 -14.24 26.40 -7.46
C VAL A 73 -15.66 26.68 -6.98
N ILE A 74 -16.31 25.74 -6.29
CA ILE A 74 -17.65 25.94 -5.72
C ILE A 74 -17.65 27.09 -4.72
N GLY A 75 -16.64 27.16 -3.85
CA GLY A 75 -16.44 28.27 -2.93
C GLY A 75 -16.32 29.63 -3.61
N PHE A 76 -15.48 29.68 -4.65
CA PHE A 76 -15.29 30.89 -5.43
C PHE A 76 -16.57 31.35 -6.13
N ILE A 77 -17.31 30.43 -6.76
CA ILE A 77 -18.61 30.74 -7.39
C ILE A 77 -19.60 31.26 -6.35
N GLY A 78 -19.70 30.61 -5.18
CA GLY A 78 -20.57 31.07 -4.08
C GLY A 78 -20.20 32.46 -3.56
N ALA A 79 -18.91 32.79 -3.51
CA ALA A 79 -18.42 34.11 -3.12
C ALA A 79 -18.77 35.20 -4.15
N VAL A 80 -18.60 34.90 -5.45
CA VAL A 80 -18.89 35.84 -6.55
C VAL A 80 -20.39 36.07 -6.72
N LEU A 81 -21.20 35.02 -6.60
CA LEU A 81 -22.65 35.10 -6.75
C LEU A 81 -23.37 35.68 -5.53
N ARG A 82 -22.61 36.01 -4.47
CA ARG A 82 -23.04 36.53 -3.15
C ARG A 82 -24.56 36.68 -3.06
N ILE A 83 -25.25 35.64 -2.62
CA ILE A 83 -26.70 35.65 -2.48
C ILE A 83 -27.02 36.54 -1.27
N PRO A 84 -27.66 37.71 -1.44
CA PRO A 84 -28.16 38.45 -0.29
C PRO A 84 -29.25 37.60 0.36
N THR A 85 -28.93 36.99 1.49
CA THR A 85 -29.89 36.29 2.33
C THR A 85 -30.68 37.35 3.10
N ASP A 86 -31.93 37.58 2.67
CA ASP A 86 -32.89 38.49 3.33
C ASP A 86 -33.16 38.14 4.82
N TRP A 87 -32.60 37.04 5.33
CA TRP A 87 -32.64 36.62 6.73
C TRP A 87 -31.52 37.16 7.63
N GLY A 88 -30.67 38.07 7.15
CA GLY A 88 -29.68 38.76 7.99
C GLY A 88 -28.49 37.90 8.45
N VAL A 89 -28.30 36.72 7.85
CA VAL A 89 -27.13 35.85 8.07
C VAL A 89 -26.23 35.94 6.84
N ASP A 90 -25.09 36.64 6.94
CA ASP A 90 -24.04 36.66 5.90
C ASP A 90 -23.23 35.36 6.02
N VAL A 91 -23.52 34.37 5.16
CA VAL A 91 -22.80 33.10 5.15
C VAL A 91 -21.54 33.26 4.30
N ASP A 92 -20.36 33.17 4.92
CA ASP A 92 -19.08 33.17 4.21
C ASP A 92 -18.82 31.82 3.52
N LEU A 93 -19.47 31.64 2.36
CA LEU A 93 -19.31 30.46 1.51
C LEU A 93 -17.86 30.28 1.03
N LEU A 94 -17.11 31.38 0.89
CA LEU A 94 -15.69 31.33 0.54
C LEU A 94 -14.88 30.70 1.68
N GLY A 95 -15.09 31.16 2.91
CA GLY A 95 -14.44 30.65 4.11
C GLY A 95 -14.74 29.17 4.36
N ILE A 96 -16.01 28.74 4.19
CA ILE A 96 -16.41 27.34 4.32
C ILE A 96 -15.71 26.47 3.27
N ALA A 97 -15.69 26.90 2.01
CA ALA A 97 -15.05 26.15 0.94
C ALA A 97 -13.53 26.12 1.07
N ALA A 98 -12.90 27.23 1.50
CA ALA A 98 -11.47 27.28 1.78
C ALA A 98 -11.09 26.32 2.92
N THR A 99 -11.91 26.25 3.97
CA THR A 99 -11.70 25.32 5.10
C THR A 99 -11.87 23.87 4.65
N PHE A 100 -12.87 23.56 3.81
CA PHE A 100 -13.04 22.22 3.26
C PHE A 100 -11.87 21.84 2.34
N ALA A 101 -11.41 22.74 1.48
CA ALA A 101 -10.24 22.52 0.63
C ALA A 101 -8.98 22.28 1.47
N ALA A 102 -8.78 23.05 2.54
CA ALA A 102 -7.67 22.86 3.48
C ALA A 102 -7.77 21.51 4.21
N ALA A 103 -8.97 21.09 4.62
CA ALA A 103 -9.19 19.78 5.25
C ALA A 103 -8.90 18.62 4.27
N VAL A 104 -9.34 18.73 3.00
CA VAL A 104 -9.03 17.74 1.95
C VAL A 104 -7.52 17.71 1.66
N ALA A 105 -6.87 18.87 1.60
CA ALA A 105 -5.43 18.97 1.42
C ALA A 105 -4.68 18.31 2.58
N ALA A 106 -5.07 18.61 3.83
CA ALA A 106 -4.51 18.01 5.03
C ALA A 106 -4.72 16.48 5.06
N TRP A 107 -5.91 15.99 4.68
CA TRP A 107 -6.20 14.56 4.57
C TRP A 107 -5.32 13.87 3.52
N THR A 108 -5.18 14.49 2.35
CA THR A 108 -4.35 13.96 1.25
C THR A 108 -2.87 13.95 1.64
N GLN A 109 -2.40 15.00 2.32
CA GLN A 109 -1.04 15.09 2.84
C GLN A 109 -0.79 14.03 3.92
N SER A 110 -1.75 13.81 4.83
CA SER A 110 -1.68 12.78 5.87
C SER A 110 -1.64 11.37 5.28
N LYS A 111 -2.43 11.10 4.23
CA LYS A 111 -2.44 9.77 3.57
C LYS A 111 -1.24 9.49 2.68
N GLN A 112 -0.44 10.50 2.32
CA GLN A 112 0.80 10.37 1.55
C GLN A 112 0.65 9.51 0.27
N PHE A 113 -0.49 9.61 -0.43
CA PHE A 113 -0.80 8.74 -1.60
C PHE A 113 0.28 8.81 -2.69
N ARG A 114 0.89 9.98 -2.91
CA ARG A 114 2.00 10.14 -3.86
C ARG A 114 3.23 9.34 -3.47
N VAL A 115 3.62 9.43 -2.20
CA VAL A 115 4.77 8.68 -1.65
C VAL A 115 4.55 7.18 -1.79
N LEU A 116 3.34 6.70 -1.46
CA LEU A 116 2.96 5.28 -1.60
C LEU A 116 2.95 4.82 -3.06
N THR A 117 2.51 5.68 -3.98
CA THR A 117 2.56 5.38 -5.43
C THR A 117 3.99 5.10 -5.86
N THR A 118 4.91 5.99 -5.51
CA THR A 118 6.32 5.87 -5.89
C THR A 118 7.01 4.68 -5.23
N SER A 119 6.84 4.47 -3.91
CA SER A 119 7.52 3.35 -3.23
C SER A 119 7.06 2.01 -3.77
N TYR A 120 5.75 1.79 -3.92
CA TYR A 120 5.24 0.55 -4.48
C TYR A 120 5.62 0.34 -5.96
N ALA A 121 5.74 1.41 -6.75
CA ALA A 121 6.22 1.29 -8.13
C ALA A 121 7.69 0.83 -8.17
N VAL A 122 8.54 1.40 -7.33
CA VAL A 122 9.96 1.01 -7.22
C VAL A 122 10.07 -0.45 -6.77
N THR A 123 9.37 -0.85 -5.70
CA THR A 123 9.39 -2.25 -5.22
C THR A 123 8.89 -3.23 -6.27
N ALA A 124 7.83 -2.89 -7.01
CA ALA A 124 7.34 -3.74 -8.11
C ALA A 124 8.39 -3.89 -9.22
N HIS A 125 9.14 -2.83 -9.53
CA HIS A 125 10.20 -2.88 -10.53
C HIS A 125 11.44 -3.67 -10.05
N GLU A 126 11.83 -3.50 -8.79
CA GLU A 126 12.88 -4.31 -8.15
C GLU A 126 12.53 -5.80 -8.18
N LEU A 127 11.30 -6.16 -7.80
CA LEU A 127 10.84 -7.54 -7.86
C LEU A 127 10.80 -8.09 -9.28
N ALA A 128 10.35 -7.29 -10.25
CA ALA A 128 10.39 -7.67 -11.66
C ALA A 128 11.83 -7.99 -12.11
N THR A 129 12.80 -7.16 -11.69
CA THR A 129 14.23 -7.37 -11.97
C THR A 129 14.77 -8.63 -11.30
N ILE A 130 14.39 -8.90 -10.05
CA ILE A 130 14.75 -10.13 -9.34
C ILE A 130 14.21 -11.36 -10.09
N ILE A 131 12.96 -11.32 -10.54
CA ILE A 131 12.32 -12.41 -11.29
C ILE A 131 13.00 -12.62 -12.66
N SER A 132 13.24 -11.55 -13.43
CA SER A 132 13.68 -11.68 -14.82
C SER A 132 15.19 -11.84 -14.98
N ILE A 133 15.99 -11.32 -14.05
CA ILE A 133 17.46 -11.30 -14.17
C ILE A 133 18.11 -12.21 -13.14
N ARG A 134 17.75 -12.10 -11.86
CA ARG A 134 18.49 -12.77 -10.78
C ARG A 134 18.07 -14.23 -10.61
N LEU A 135 16.78 -14.54 -10.69
CA LEU A 135 16.27 -15.90 -10.51
C LEU A 135 16.80 -16.90 -11.55
N PRO A 136 16.92 -16.56 -12.86
CA PRO A 136 17.52 -17.46 -13.85
C PRO A 136 18.98 -17.81 -13.56
N LEU A 137 19.74 -16.90 -12.93
CA LEU A 137 21.16 -17.09 -12.63
C LEU A 137 21.42 -18.06 -11.45
N VAL A 138 20.39 -18.44 -10.69
CA VAL A 138 20.53 -19.42 -9.60
C VAL A 138 20.54 -20.82 -10.20
N GLU A 139 21.73 -21.37 -10.48
CA GLU A 139 21.86 -22.71 -11.08
C GLU A 139 22.11 -23.81 -10.04
N LYS A 140 22.59 -23.44 -8.84
CA LYS A 140 23.03 -24.40 -7.83
C LYS A 140 22.25 -24.26 -6.52
N GLU A 141 22.22 -25.37 -5.77
CA GLU A 141 21.56 -25.44 -4.47
C GLU A 141 22.15 -24.45 -3.44
N GLU A 142 23.47 -24.27 -3.48
CA GLU A 142 24.24 -23.39 -2.59
C GLU A 142 23.81 -21.92 -2.68
N ASP A 143 23.40 -21.48 -3.87
CA ASP A 143 23.00 -20.09 -4.13
C ASP A 143 21.53 -19.82 -3.76
N TRP A 144 20.70 -20.88 -3.68
CA TRP A 144 19.26 -20.76 -3.53
C TRP A 144 18.84 -20.05 -2.24
N ALA A 145 19.39 -20.48 -1.11
CA ALA A 145 19.05 -19.88 0.18
C ALA A 145 19.51 -18.42 0.27
N GLY A 146 20.62 -18.07 -0.39
CA GLY A 146 21.10 -16.68 -0.49
C GLY A 146 20.14 -15.80 -1.29
N PHE A 147 19.73 -16.28 -2.46
CA PHE A 147 18.76 -15.60 -3.32
C PHE A 147 17.43 -15.36 -2.60
N VAL A 148 16.86 -16.40 -1.96
CA VAL A 148 15.57 -16.26 -1.23
C VAL A 148 15.68 -15.24 -0.11
N ARG A 149 16.78 -15.24 0.65
CA ARG A 149 17.02 -14.23 1.71
C ARG A 149 17.09 -12.81 1.14
N GLU A 150 17.76 -12.61 0.01
CA GLU A 150 17.86 -11.29 -0.63
C GLU A 150 16.48 -10.79 -1.10
N ALA A 151 15.71 -11.66 -1.74
CA ALA A 151 14.36 -11.35 -2.21
C ALA A 151 13.40 -11.04 -1.05
N GLU A 152 13.35 -11.89 -0.02
CA GLU A 152 12.49 -11.65 1.15
C GLU A 152 12.94 -10.44 1.97
N SER A 153 14.24 -10.16 2.03
CA SER A 153 14.75 -8.91 2.64
C SER A 153 14.23 -7.68 1.91
N ALA A 154 14.22 -7.69 0.57
CA ALA A 154 13.63 -6.60 -0.21
C ALA A 154 12.15 -6.39 0.09
N ILE A 155 11.37 -7.47 0.16
CA ILE A 155 9.94 -7.43 0.52
C ILE A 155 9.74 -6.93 1.96
N SER A 156 10.60 -7.35 2.89
CA SER A 156 10.52 -6.98 4.30
C SER A 156 10.91 -5.52 4.55
N ARG A 157 11.88 -4.99 3.80
CA ARG A 157 12.30 -3.58 3.90
C ARG A 157 11.14 -2.62 3.64
N GLU A 158 10.28 -2.89 2.64
CA GLU A 158 9.13 -2.03 2.36
C GLU A 158 8.12 -2.02 3.51
N HIS A 159 7.89 -3.17 4.16
CA HIS A 159 7.02 -3.23 5.35
C HIS A 159 7.60 -2.42 6.52
N SER A 160 8.90 -2.53 6.77
CA SER A 160 9.57 -1.74 7.82
C SER A 160 9.54 -0.24 7.50
N LEU A 161 9.77 0.16 6.25
CA LEU A 161 9.64 1.55 5.79
C LEU A 161 8.23 2.08 6.00
N TRP A 162 7.22 1.26 5.72
CA TRP A 162 5.82 1.62 5.96
C TRP A 162 5.50 1.81 7.45
N LEU A 163 5.99 0.92 8.32
CA LEU A 163 5.83 1.03 9.78
C LEU A 163 6.51 2.30 10.31
N ALA A 164 7.75 2.56 9.89
CA ALA A 164 8.51 3.75 10.28
C ALA A 164 7.79 5.04 9.87
N ARG A 165 7.21 5.09 8.66
CA ARG A 165 6.43 6.24 8.18
C ARG A 165 5.17 6.49 9.00
N ARG A 166 4.55 5.45 9.56
CA ARG A 166 3.38 5.58 10.44
C ARG A 166 3.76 5.96 11.86
N GLY A 167 4.86 5.42 12.38
CA GLY A 167 5.36 5.74 13.72
C GLY A 167 5.93 7.15 13.86
N ALA A 168 6.53 7.69 12.80
CA ALA A 168 7.08 9.06 12.80
C ALA A 168 6.01 10.17 12.66
N ALA A 169 4.74 9.81 12.53
CA ALA A 169 3.60 10.73 12.38
C ALA A 169 2.74 10.86 13.66
N GLY A 170 3.21 10.30 14.79
CA GLY A 170 2.61 10.45 16.12
C GLY A 170 3.59 11.09 17.09
#